data_AF-A0A2N1WH41-F1
#
_entry.id   AF-A0A2N1WH41-F1
#
_cell.length_a   1.000
_cell.length_b   1.000
_cell.length_c   1.000
_cell.angle_alpha   90.00
_cell.angle_beta   90.00
_cell.angle_gamma   90.00
#
_symmetry.space_group_name_H-M   'P 1'
#
loop_
_entity.id
_entity.type
_entity.pdbx_description
1 polymer ?
#
loop_
_entity_poly.entity_id
_entity_poly.type
_entity_poly.pdbx_seq_one_letter_code
_entity_poly.pdbx_strand_id
1 'polypeptide(L)'
;MGFAVKPRDWDLLTDAPLGDLRSALADLNLEVPAPNPDYPSDYLVQIRTGTCLIEIIGRFAIRTADGIVRIPSRVAGMLHGVPLGDPADWLRAYRAMARVDPDGHPIDGEKIRMLESLRDE
;
A
#
# COMPACT_ATOMS: atom_id res chain seq x y z
N MET A 1 17.64 -6.72 2.30
CA MET A 1 16.43 -6.94 3.11
C MET A 1 15.82 -8.27 2.69
N GLY A 2 15.71 -9.23 3.61
CA GLY A 2 15.01 -10.50 3.37
C GLY A 2 13.74 -10.52 4.20
N PHE A 3 12.57 -10.52 3.56
CA PHE A 3 11.32 -10.80 4.26
C PHE A 3 11.32 -12.31 4.58
N ALA A 4 11.57 -12.67 5.84
CA ALA A 4 11.55 -14.06 6.30
C ALA A 4 10.14 -14.69 6.29
N VAL A 5 9.12 -13.91 5.93
CA VAL A 5 7.71 -14.32 5.89
C VAL A 5 7.20 -14.13 4.46
N LYS A 6 6.49 -15.14 3.94
CA LYS A 6 5.81 -15.05 2.65
C LYS A 6 4.70 -13.99 2.76
N PRO A 7 4.74 -12.89 2.01
CA PRO A 7 3.68 -11.88 2.04
C PRO A 7 2.35 -12.53 1.63
N ARG A 8 1.27 -12.21 2.34
CA ARG A 8 -0.09 -12.68 2.02
C ARG A 8 -0.66 -11.90 0.83
N ASP A 9 -0.28 -10.65 0.73
CA ASP A 9 -0.71 -9.65 -0.23
C ASP A 9 0.48 -8.79 -0.69
N TRP A 10 0.29 -8.13 -1.83
CA TRP A 10 1.19 -7.12 -2.35
C TRP A 10 0.45 -5.82 -2.56
N ASP A 11 0.97 -4.75 -1.96
CA ASP A 11 0.49 -3.40 -2.20
C ASP A 11 1.38 -2.69 -3.22
N LEU A 12 0.78 -2.23 -4.32
CA LEU A 12 1.44 -1.49 -5.39
C LEU A 12 0.84 -0.09 -5.48
N LEU A 13 1.68 0.93 -5.39
CA LEU A 13 1.27 2.32 -5.54
C LEU A 13 1.58 2.82 -6.95
N THR A 14 0.68 3.60 -7.53
CA THR A 14 0.91 4.24 -8.83
C THR A 14 0.24 5.61 -8.91
N ASP A 15 0.87 6.52 -9.65
CA ASP A 15 0.31 7.82 -10.00
C ASP A 15 -0.41 7.80 -11.36
N ALA A 16 -0.38 6.67 -12.07
CA ALA A 16 -1.00 6.54 -13.39
C ALA A 16 -2.53 6.75 -13.33
N PRO A 17 -3.15 7.30 -14.38
CA PRO A 17 -4.60 7.26 -14.55
C PRO A 17 -5.12 5.81 -14.64
N LEU A 18 -6.36 5.58 -14.19
CA LEU A 18 -6.98 4.24 -14.23
C LEU A 18 -7.06 3.67 -15.66
N GLY A 19 -7.26 4.52 -16.66
CA GLY A 19 -7.29 4.11 -18.07
C GLY A 19 -5.98 3.44 -18.50
N ASP A 20 -4.86 4.10 -18.21
CA ASP A 20 -3.52 3.60 -18.55
C ASP A 20 -3.21 2.29 -17.81
N LEU A 21 -3.61 2.19 -16.53
CA LEU A 21 -3.48 0.96 -15.76
C LEU A 21 -4.27 -0.20 -16.40
N ARG A 22 -5.53 0.04 -16.79
CA ARG A 22 -6.37 -0.98 -17.44
C ARG A 22 -5.79 -1.42 -18.77
N SER A 23 -5.24 -0.49 -19.55
CA SER A 23 -4.57 -0.80 -20.81
C SER A 23 -3.30 -1.63 -20.58
N ALA A 24 -2.49 -1.29 -19.57
CA ALA A 24 -1.27 -2.02 -19.24
C ALA A 24 -1.54 -3.45 -18.73
N LEU A 25 -2.73 -3.68 -18.15
CA LEU A 25 -3.13 -4.95 -17.53
C LEU A 25 -4.32 -5.60 -18.24
N ALA A 26 -4.50 -5.32 -19.53
CA ALA A 26 -5.69 -5.71 -20.28
C ALA A 26 -5.94 -7.24 -20.29
N ASP A 27 -4.88 -8.04 -20.17
CA ASP A 27 -4.95 -9.51 -20.16
C ASP A 27 -5.19 -10.11 -18.77
N LEU A 28 -5.35 -9.28 -17.74
CA LEU A 28 -5.57 -9.72 -16.36
C LEU A 28 -7.03 -9.49 -15.94
N ASN A 29 -7.54 -10.36 -15.06
CA ASN A 29 -8.84 -10.16 -14.44
C ASN A 29 -8.75 -9.13 -13.31
N LEU A 30 -9.19 -7.91 -13.59
CA LEU A 30 -9.16 -6.78 -12.67
C LEU A 30 -10.49 -6.68 -11.91
N GLU A 31 -10.44 -6.78 -10.59
CA GLU A 31 -11.57 -6.52 -9.70
C GLU A 31 -11.50 -5.07 -9.19
N VAL A 32 -12.63 -4.35 -9.18
CA VAL A 32 -12.73 -3.02 -8.57
C VAL A 32 -13.67 -3.13 -7.37
N PRO A 33 -13.13 -3.15 -6.14
CA PRO A 33 -13.96 -3.24 -4.94
C PRO A 33 -14.80 -1.97 -4.75
N ALA A 34 -15.79 -2.06 -3.85
CA ALA A 34 -16.57 -0.90 -3.44
C ALA A 34 -15.65 0.17 -2.80
N PRO A 35 -15.91 1.47 -3.01
CA PRO A 35 -15.13 2.53 -2.40
C PRO A 35 -15.10 2.43 -0.87
N ASN A 36 -13.93 2.62 -0.27
CA ASN A 36 -13.79 2.73 1.17
C ASN A 36 -13.61 4.21 1.57
N PRO A 37 -14.51 4.80 2.37
CA PRO A 37 -14.42 6.22 2.75
C PRO A 37 -13.16 6.60 3.54
N ASP A 38 -12.53 5.62 4.21
CA ASP A 38 -11.29 5.81 4.95
C ASP A 38 -10.07 5.88 4.02
N TYR A 39 -10.18 5.37 2.80
CA TYR A 39 -9.14 5.40 1.77
C TYR A 39 -9.64 6.13 0.53
N PRO A 40 -9.71 7.47 0.54
CA PRO A 40 -10.18 8.28 -0.57
C PRO A 40 -9.14 8.39 -1.71
N SER A 41 -8.55 7.25 -2.09
CA SER A 41 -7.66 7.12 -3.23
C SER A 41 -8.46 7.21 -4.52
N ASP A 42 -7.83 7.59 -5.63
CA ASP A 42 -8.53 7.76 -6.90
C ASP A 42 -9.13 6.44 -7.41
N TYR A 43 -8.45 5.32 -7.14
CA TYR A 43 -8.99 3.99 -7.36
C TYR A 43 -8.22 2.94 -6.55
N LEU A 44 -8.86 1.79 -6.37
CA LEU A 44 -8.26 0.52 -5.96
C LEU A 44 -8.63 -0.53 -7.01
N VAL A 45 -7.63 -1.27 -7.50
CA VAL A 45 -7.82 -2.43 -8.37
C VAL A 45 -7.18 -3.64 -7.72
N GLN A 46 -7.86 -4.77 -7.73
CA GLN A 46 -7.39 -6.02 -7.17
C GLN A 46 -7.14 -7.04 -8.28
N ILE A 47 -6.05 -7.79 -8.15
CA ILE A 47 -5.72 -8.94 -8.99
C ILE A 47 -5.52 -10.14 -8.08
N ARG A 48 -6.24 -11.23 -8.36
CA ARG A 48 -6.08 -12.49 -7.64
C ARG A 48 -5.26 -13.47 -8.48
N THR A 49 -4.16 -13.94 -7.90
CA THR A 49 -3.31 -14.99 -8.50
C THR A 49 -3.11 -16.13 -7.51
N GLY A 50 -3.88 -17.21 -7.68
CA GLY A 50 -3.93 -18.31 -6.72
C GLY A 50 -4.38 -17.83 -5.34
N THR A 51 -3.52 -18.00 -4.33
CA THR A 51 -3.77 -17.54 -2.95
C THR A 51 -3.23 -16.13 -2.66
N CYS A 52 -2.64 -15.46 -3.64
CA CYS A 52 -2.04 -14.14 -3.49
C CYS A 52 -2.98 -13.05 -4.01
N LEU A 53 -3.15 -12.00 -3.22
CA LEU A 53 -3.87 -10.79 -3.59
C LEU A 53 -2.86 -9.69 -3.93
N ILE A 54 -3.05 -9.03 -5.06
CA ILE A 54 -2.29 -7.83 -5.41
C ILE A 54 -3.27 -6.66 -5.44
N GLU A 55 -2.99 -5.64 -4.64
CA GLU A 55 -3.75 -4.40 -4.58
C GLU A 55 -2.97 -3.30 -5.29
N ILE A 56 -3.57 -2.70 -6.32
CA ILE A 56 -3.00 -1.58 -7.05
C ILE A 56 -3.80 -0.33 -6.69
N ILE A 57 -3.13 0.60 -6.01
CA ILE A 57 -3.73 1.80 -5.44
C ILE A 57 -3.26 3.01 -6.23
N GLY A 58 -4.23 3.68 -6.87
CA GLY A 58 -3.99 4.90 -7.63
C GLY A 58 -4.01 6.13 -6.72
N ARG A 59 -2.91 6.90 -6.70
CA ARG A 59 -2.78 8.15 -5.92
C ARG A 59 -3.22 7.97 -4.46
N PHE A 60 -2.51 7.09 -3.76
CA PHE A 60 -2.89 6.60 -2.44
C PHE A 60 -3.17 7.72 -1.43
N ALA A 61 -4.33 7.66 -0.81
CA ALA A 61 -4.79 8.62 0.18
C ALA A 61 -5.51 7.93 1.33
N ILE A 62 -5.28 8.46 2.54
CA ILE A 62 -5.83 7.98 3.79
C ILE A 62 -6.55 9.15 4.47
N ARG A 63 -7.78 8.92 4.92
CA ARG A 63 -8.55 9.87 5.71
C ARG A 63 -8.16 9.75 7.18
N THR A 64 -7.86 10.88 7.81
CA THR A 64 -7.61 10.99 9.25
C THR A 64 -8.58 12.01 9.85
N ALA A 65 -8.59 12.12 11.19
CA ALA A 65 -9.36 13.16 11.88
C ALA A 65 -8.96 14.59 11.43
N ASP A 66 -7.69 14.77 11.05
CA ASP A 66 -7.11 16.07 10.67
C ASP A 66 -7.18 16.37 9.16
N GLY A 67 -7.69 15.44 8.34
CA GLY A 67 -7.86 15.64 6.91
C GLY A 67 -7.46 14.43 6.05
N ILE A 68 -6.94 14.69 4.85
CA ILE A 68 -6.50 13.65 3.91
C ILE A 68 -4.98 13.65 3.83
N VAL A 69 -4.37 12.51 4.16
CA VAL A 69 -2.94 12.25 4.02
C VAL A 69 -2.70 11.51 2.71
N ARG A 70 -2.02 12.16 1.76
CA ARG A 70 -1.60 11.53 0.50
C ARG A 70 -0.22 10.90 0.63
N ILE A 71 -0.09 9.65 0.20
CA ILE A 71 1.15 8.88 0.22
C ILE A 71 1.69 8.80 -1.21
N PRO A 72 2.88 9.35 -1.50
CA PRO A 72 3.41 9.37 -2.86
C PRO A 72 3.98 7.99 -3.25
N SER A 73 3.94 7.63 -4.54
CA SER A 73 4.56 6.41 -5.05
C SER A 73 6.06 6.60 -5.35
N ARG A 74 6.85 7.00 -4.33
CA ARG A 74 8.31 7.16 -4.47
C ARG A 74 9.03 5.82 -4.39
N VAL A 75 9.93 5.58 -5.33
CA VAL A 75 10.81 4.42 -5.35
C VAL A 75 12.09 4.75 -4.57
N ALA A 76 12.44 3.90 -3.60
CA ALA A 76 13.68 4.05 -2.80
C ALA A 76 14.68 2.90 -3.01
N GLY A 77 14.31 1.86 -3.75
CA GLY A 77 15.20 0.74 -4.00
C GLY A 77 14.61 -0.27 -4.98
N MET A 78 15.32 -1.39 -5.14
CA MET A 78 14.96 -2.49 -6.01
C MET A 78 15.12 -3.82 -5.28
N LEU A 79 14.18 -4.74 -5.46
CA LEU A 79 14.25 -6.12 -5.01
C LEU A 79 13.98 -7.04 -6.20
N HIS A 80 14.99 -7.78 -6.65
CA HIS A 80 14.87 -8.68 -7.82
C HIS A 80 14.29 -7.98 -9.08
N GLY A 81 14.64 -6.70 -9.28
CA GLY A 81 14.14 -5.88 -10.39
C GLY A 81 12.76 -5.25 -10.15
N VAL A 82 12.14 -5.50 -8.99
CA VAL A 82 10.87 -4.88 -8.58
C VAL A 82 11.17 -3.60 -7.78
N PRO A 83 10.63 -2.43 -8.17
CA PRO A 83 10.74 -1.21 -7.39
C PRO A 83 10.15 -1.37 -5.99
N LEU A 84 10.89 -0.94 -4.98
CA LEU A 84 10.41 -0.86 -3.61
C LEU A 84 10.04 0.57 -3.25
N GLY A 85 8.90 0.72 -2.57
CA GLY A 85 8.45 2.02 -2.05
C GLY A 85 9.34 2.56 -0.94
N ASP A 86 9.41 3.88 -0.81
CA ASP A 86 10.16 4.57 0.24
C ASP A 86 9.66 4.17 1.66
N PRO A 87 10.54 3.62 2.53
CA PRO A 87 10.18 3.26 3.90
C PRO A 87 9.56 4.42 4.70
N ALA A 88 9.97 5.66 4.45
CA ALA A 88 9.42 6.83 5.14
C ALA A 88 7.97 7.12 4.72
N ASP A 89 7.62 6.86 3.45
CA ASP A 89 6.24 6.99 2.97
C ASP A 89 5.34 5.89 3.53
N TRP A 90 5.85 4.66 3.63
CA TRP A 90 5.15 3.56 4.29
C TRP A 90 4.94 3.80 5.79
N LEU A 91 5.94 4.35 6.48
CA LEU A 91 5.81 4.73 7.90
C LEU A 91 4.73 5.80 8.08
N ARG A 92 4.70 6.79 7.19
CA ARG A 92 3.65 7.82 7.17
C ARG A 92 2.27 7.21 6.91
N ALA A 93 2.17 6.24 6.01
CA ALA A 93 0.93 5.54 5.73
C ALA A 93 0.42 4.79 6.97
N TYR A 94 1.24 3.93 7.60
CA TYR A 94 0.84 3.16 8.77
C TYR A 94 0.43 4.05 9.96
N ARG A 95 1.15 5.15 10.19
CA ARG A 95 0.76 6.14 11.20
C ARG A 95 -0.57 6.82 10.89
N ALA A 96 -0.85 7.12 9.62
CA ALA A 96 -2.12 7.71 9.21
C ALA A 96 -3.29 6.73 9.29
N MET A 97 -3.07 5.44 9.04
CA MET A 97 -4.13 4.42 9.16
C MET A 97 -4.54 4.20 10.61
N ALA A 98 -3.60 4.32 11.57
CA ALA A 98 -3.81 4.22 13.01
C ALA A 98 -4.72 3.03 13.43
N ARG A 99 -4.60 1.89 12.74
CA ARG A 99 -5.52 0.75 12.91
C ARG A 99 -5.30 0.11 14.27
N VAL A 100 -6.42 -0.17 14.95
CA VAL A 100 -6.45 -0.92 16.20
C VAL A 100 -7.31 -2.17 16.04
N ASP A 101 -6.94 -3.23 16.75
CA ASP A 101 -7.76 -4.43 16.88
C ASP A 101 -9.00 -4.15 17.78
N PRO A 102 -9.94 -5.10 17.93
CA PRO A 102 -11.12 -4.92 18.77
C PRO A 102 -10.83 -4.59 20.25
N ASP A 103 -9.64 -4.93 20.74
CA ASP A 103 -9.20 -4.69 22.10
C ASP A 103 -8.41 -3.36 22.23
N GLY A 104 -8.24 -2.63 21.13
CA GLY A 104 -7.56 -1.33 21.08
C GLY A 104 -6.05 -1.42 20.86
N HIS A 105 -5.49 -2.60 20.55
CA HIS A 105 -4.06 -2.74 20.29
C HIS A 105 -3.70 -2.32 18.85
N PRO A 106 -2.58 -1.60 18.64
CA PRO A 106 -2.14 -1.22 17.31
C PRO A 106 -1.85 -2.42 16.40
N ILE A 107 -2.55 -2.53 15.28
CA ILE A 107 -2.37 -3.61 14.29
C ILE A 107 -1.00 -3.50 13.60
N ASP A 108 -0.59 -2.27 13.28
CA ASP A 108 0.63 -2.02 12.48
C ASP A 108 1.87 -1.72 13.35
N GLY A 109 1.78 -1.95 14.66
CA GLY A 109 2.82 -1.55 15.62
C GLY A 109 4.20 -2.20 15.37
N GLU A 110 4.26 -3.43 14.88
CA GLU A 110 5.52 -4.09 14.51
C GLU A 110 6.12 -3.50 13.23
N LYS A 111 5.29 -3.24 12.21
CA LYS A 111 5.70 -2.63 10.95
C LYS A 111 6.25 -1.22 11.17
N ILE A 112 5.58 -0.44 12.03
CA ILE A 112 6.02 0.90 12.41
C ILE A 112 7.41 0.84 13.05
N ARG A 113 7.61 -0.03 14.05
CA ARG A 113 8.92 -0.20 14.72
C ARG A 113 10.02 -0.63 13.76
N MET A 114 9.73 -1.57 12.85
CA MET A 114 10.67 -2.00 11.82
C MET A 114 11.06 -0.86 10.87
N LEU A 115 10.10 -0.07 10.41
CA LEU A 115 10.37 1.05 9.50
C LEU A 115 11.09 2.20 10.21
N GLU A 116 10.85 2.39 11.51
CA GLU A 116 11.59 3.35 12.34
C GLU A 116 13.07 2.96 12.44
N SER A 117 13.40 1.68 12.68
CA SER A 117 14.80 1.26 12.78
C SER A 117 15.58 1.42 11.48
N LEU A 118 14.91 1.45 10.33
CA LEU A 118 15.54 1.66 9.01
C LEU A 118 15.88 3.13 8.72
N ARG A 119 15.45 4.07 9.58
CA ARG A 119 15.77 5.50 9.42
C ARG A 119 17.05 5.92 10.15
N ASP A 120 17.54 5.08 11.05
CA ASP A 120 18.74 5.32 11.86
C ASP A 120 20.02 4.74 11.19
N GLU A 121 19.90 4.18 9.98
CA GLU A 121 20.99 3.65 9.14
C GLU A 121 21.29 4.59 7.95
#